data_AF-A0A2H0CVS9-F1
#
_entry.id   AF-A0A2H0CVS9-F1
#
_cell.length_a   1.000
_cell.length_b   1.000
_cell.length_c   1.000
_cell.angle_alpha   90.00
_cell.angle_beta   90.00
_cell.angle_gamma   90.00
#
_symmetry.space_group_name_H-M   'P 1'
#
loop_
_entity.id
_entity.type
_entity.pdbx_description
1 polymer ?
#
loop_
_entity_poly.entity_id
_entity_poly.type
_entity_poly.pdbx_seq_one_letter_code
_entity_poly.pdbx_strand_id
1 'polypeptide(L)'
;MRTFRPAIALDAVFLPRTRRAVNSMLGALLLVSGLAALSVFASVRYPSLVEIDALLPFFAFILPFAEQIYGIFLITLSFRIVIGMFNVFHASYYFKDLAPFLFEYGGADRAKISISYEAATVLAETPDDDVTKGFAMSYYGALVFARCGVSQNEVAAFLSGSREKLSMSISVSGDLDEVTLETYARAVYQSDKDLQQFLFSKELQENDFVRAAEWIGRTYVTRRKKERFWSRDNLGRIPGIGKTWAYGQIYILKRYGHDIKDSPLYSAVNTRAISGVEEVEALEVILSRAEEANAVLVGEDGAG
;
A
#
# COMPACT_ATOMS: atom_id res chain seq x y z
N MET A 1 -15.64 13.12 -3.69
CA MET A 1 -15.27 12.66 -5.04
C MET A 1 -14.26 13.58 -5.76
N ARG A 2 -14.47 14.91 -5.82
CA ARG A 2 -13.61 15.86 -6.57
C ARG A 2 -12.12 15.73 -6.26
N THR A 3 -11.76 15.40 -5.02
CA THR A 3 -10.38 15.28 -4.57
C THR A 3 -9.59 14.17 -5.25
N PHE A 4 -10.18 13.02 -5.56
CA PHE A 4 -9.46 11.85 -6.11
C PHE A 4 -9.66 11.63 -7.61
N ARG A 5 -10.58 12.38 -8.24
CA ARG A 5 -10.87 12.29 -9.67
C ARG A 5 -9.62 12.30 -10.56
N PRO A 6 -8.59 13.15 -10.32
CA PRO A 6 -7.41 13.16 -11.18
C PRO A 6 -6.61 11.85 -11.16
N ALA A 7 -6.47 11.20 -9.98
CA ALA A 7 -5.78 9.92 -9.89
C ALA A 7 -6.58 8.79 -10.55
N ILE A 8 -7.89 8.76 -10.31
CA ILE A 8 -8.78 7.74 -10.90
C ILE A 8 -8.81 7.87 -12.43
N ALA A 9 -8.90 9.10 -12.96
CA ALA A 9 -8.84 9.34 -14.40
C ALA A 9 -7.51 8.92 -15.01
N LEU A 10 -6.40 9.15 -14.31
CA LEU A 10 -5.08 8.69 -14.74
C LEU A 10 -4.98 7.17 -14.75
N ASP A 11 -5.55 6.48 -13.77
CA ASP A 11 -5.57 5.01 -13.72
C ASP A 11 -6.43 4.40 -14.83
N ALA A 12 -7.49 5.09 -15.26
CA ALA A 12 -8.33 4.69 -16.39
C ALA A 12 -7.61 4.81 -17.74
N VAL A 13 -6.81 5.87 -17.94
CA VAL A 13 -6.06 6.09 -19.19
C VAL A 13 -4.75 5.29 -19.20
N PHE A 14 -4.04 5.25 -18.08
CA PHE A 14 -2.72 4.66 -17.96
C PHE A 14 -2.62 3.74 -16.75
N LEU A 15 -3.01 2.48 -17.00
CA LEU A 15 -3.13 1.42 -16.00
C LEU A 15 -1.87 1.27 -15.12
N PRO A 16 -2.02 1.07 -13.80
CA PRO A 16 -0.87 0.91 -12.89
C PRO A 16 0.12 -0.20 -13.26
N ARG A 17 -0.34 -1.25 -13.96
CA ARG A 17 0.52 -2.34 -14.46
C ARG A 17 1.40 -1.88 -15.62
N THR A 18 0.83 -1.17 -16.59
CA THR A 18 1.58 -0.65 -17.74
C THR A 18 2.56 0.43 -17.30
N ARG A 19 2.16 1.32 -16.38
CA ARG A 19 3.06 2.32 -15.79
C ARG A 19 4.31 1.68 -15.17
N ARG A 20 4.11 0.64 -14.35
CA ARG A 20 5.21 -0.08 -13.68
C ARG A 20 6.12 -0.78 -14.68
N ALA A 21 5.54 -1.45 -15.68
CA ALA A 21 6.30 -2.12 -16.73
C ALA A 21 7.15 -1.13 -17.56
N VAL A 22 6.53 -0.05 -18.04
CA VAL A 22 7.22 1.03 -18.78
C VAL A 22 8.31 1.66 -17.93
N ASN A 23 8.02 1.96 -16.66
CA ASN A 23 9.00 2.54 -15.75
C ASN A 23 10.19 1.63 -15.48
N SER A 24 9.96 0.32 -15.38
CA SER A 24 11.03 -0.68 -15.22
C SER A 24 11.86 -0.84 -16.49
N MET A 25 11.22 -0.86 -17.66
CA MET A 25 11.90 -0.92 -18.95
C MET A 25 12.78 0.31 -19.19
N LEU A 26 12.23 1.51 -18.98
CA LEU A 26 12.98 2.77 -19.07
C LEU A 26 14.11 2.83 -18.04
N GLY A 27 13.89 2.29 -16.83
CA GLY A 27 14.94 2.20 -15.81
C GLY A 27 16.11 1.31 -16.25
N ALA A 28 15.83 0.14 -16.83
CA ALA A 28 16.86 -0.74 -17.36
C ALA A 28 17.62 -0.10 -18.53
N LEU A 29 16.90 0.53 -19.46
CA LEU A 29 17.50 1.22 -20.59
C LEU A 29 18.36 2.42 -20.14
N LEU A 30 17.89 3.17 -19.14
CA LEU A 30 18.65 4.28 -18.56
C LEU A 30 19.91 3.81 -17.86
N LEU A 31 19.86 2.66 -17.18
CA LEU A 31 21.03 2.06 -16.54
C LEU A 31 22.07 1.64 -17.58
N VAL A 32 21.65 0.90 -18.62
CA VAL A 32 22.56 0.43 -19.68
C VAL A 32 23.17 1.61 -20.45
N SER A 33 22.34 2.54 -20.91
CA SER A 33 22.81 3.73 -21.64
C SER A 33 23.64 4.67 -20.75
N GLY A 34 23.30 4.79 -19.47
CA GLY A 34 24.06 5.57 -18.49
C GLY A 34 25.43 4.98 -18.20
N LEU A 35 25.54 3.65 -18.06
CA LEU A 35 26.82 2.97 -17.93
C LEU A 35 27.67 3.15 -19.19
N ALA A 36 27.09 2.98 -20.38
CA ALA A 36 27.80 3.20 -21.64
C ALA A 36 28.29 4.65 -21.78
N ALA A 37 27.45 5.64 -21.45
CA ALA A 37 27.80 7.06 -21.45
C ALA A 37 28.92 7.38 -20.44
N LEU A 38 28.87 6.76 -19.25
CA LEU A 38 29.92 6.89 -18.23
C LEU A 38 31.23 6.26 -18.71
N SER A 39 31.19 5.09 -19.36
CA SER A 39 32.35 4.43 -19.93
C SER A 39 33.00 5.28 -21.03
N VAL A 40 32.21 5.85 -21.95
CA VAL A 40 32.70 6.80 -22.96
C VAL A 40 33.36 8.00 -22.27
N PHE A 41 32.68 8.61 -21.30
CA PHE A 41 33.21 9.77 -20.58
C PHE A 41 34.53 9.46 -19.87
N ALA A 42 34.61 8.31 -19.18
CA ALA A 42 35.81 7.86 -18.49
C ALA A 42 36.96 7.60 -19.47
N SER A 43 36.69 7.00 -20.64
CA SER A 43 37.71 6.73 -21.67
C SER A 43 38.32 8.01 -22.25
N VAL A 44 37.51 9.05 -22.44
CA VAL A 44 37.97 10.36 -22.93
C VAL A 44 38.72 11.12 -21.83
N ARG A 45 38.26 11.04 -20.58
CA ARG A 45 38.83 11.80 -19.46
C ARG A 45 40.11 11.18 -18.89
N TYR A 46 40.21 9.85 -18.89
CA TYR A 46 41.30 9.08 -18.29
C TYR A 46 41.83 8.04 -19.29
N PRO A 47 42.66 8.45 -20.26
CA PRO A 47 43.17 7.55 -21.30
C PRO A 47 43.94 6.34 -20.75
N SER A 48 44.59 6.49 -19.59
CA SER A 48 45.33 5.42 -18.90
C SER A 48 44.47 4.21 -18.50
N LEU A 49 43.14 4.36 -18.41
CA LEU A 49 42.22 3.23 -18.16
C LEU A 49 41.92 2.43 -19.43
N VAL A 50 42.12 3.03 -20.61
CA VAL A 50 41.85 2.41 -21.92
C VAL A 50 43.04 1.55 -22.37
N GLU A 51 44.25 1.85 -21.90
CA GLU A 51 45.49 1.10 -22.17
C GLU A 51 45.54 -0.28 -21.47
N ILE A 52 44.50 -0.66 -20.71
CA ILE A 52 44.36 -2.01 -20.19
C ILE A 52 43.97 -2.93 -21.36
N ASP A 53 44.89 -3.78 -21.82
CA ASP A 53 44.72 -4.68 -22.98
C ASP A 53 43.38 -5.46 -22.98
N ALA A 54 42.89 -5.85 -21.79
CA ALA A 54 41.62 -6.56 -21.64
C ALA A 54 40.37 -5.71 -21.94
N LEU A 55 40.44 -4.38 -21.83
CA LEU A 55 39.31 -3.45 -22.01
C LEU A 55 39.35 -2.72 -23.37
N LEU A 56 40.50 -2.75 -24.05
CA LEU A 56 40.74 -2.11 -25.33
C LEU A 56 39.71 -2.48 -26.43
N PRO A 57 39.30 -3.77 -26.63
CA PRO A 57 38.30 -4.10 -27.64
C PRO A 57 36.90 -3.56 -27.32
N PHE A 58 36.55 -3.44 -26.03
CA PHE A 58 35.28 -2.88 -25.60
C PHE A 58 35.18 -1.39 -25.88
N PHE A 59 36.22 -0.62 -25.52
CA PHE A 59 36.23 0.83 -25.77
C PHE A 59 36.32 1.15 -27.26
N ALA A 60 37.13 0.41 -28.04
CA ALA A 60 37.24 0.58 -29.49
C ALA A 60 35.90 0.36 -30.21
N PHE A 61 35.05 -0.54 -29.69
CA PHE A 61 33.71 -0.77 -30.21
C PHE A 61 32.73 0.37 -29.88
N ILE A 62 32.84 0.98 -28.70
CA ILE A 62 31.85 1.93 -28.17
C ILE A 62 32.14 3.38 -28.56
N LEU A 63 33.42 3.78 -28.59
CA LEU A 63 33.86 5.15 -28.90
C LEU A 63 33.26 5.74 -30.20
N PRO A 64 33.14 4.99 -31.32
CA PRO A 64 32.53 5.49 -32.55
C PRO A 64 31.05 5.90 -32.39
N PHE A 65 30.37 5.38 -31.36
CA PHE A 65 28.95 5.61 -31.10
C PHE A 65 28.71 6.58 -29.93
N ALA A 66 29.74 7.32 -29.49
CA ALA A 66 29.66 8.19 -28.32
C ALA A 66 28.48 9.19 -28.38
N GLU A 67 28.31 9.90 -29.49
CA GLU A 67 27.24 10.89 -29.65
C GLU A 67 25.85 10.26 -29.61
N GLN A 68 25.70 9.09 -30.25
CA GLN A 68 24.45 8.32 -30.27
C GLN A 68 24.12 7.79 -28.87
N ILE A 69 25.12 7.34 -28.11
CA ILE A 69 24.96 6.87 -26.73
C ILE A 69 24.48 8.00 -25.82
N TYR A 70 25.10 9.18 -25.89
CA TYR A 70 24.63 10.35 -25.13
C TYR A 70 23.22 10.76 -25.54
N GLY A 71 22.91 10.74 -26.85
CA GLY A 71 21.57 11.01 -27.36
C GLY A 71 20.51 10.05 -26.81
N ILE A 72 20.76 8.73 -26.90
CA ILE A 72 19.86 7.70 -26.38
C ILE A 72 19.67 7.86 -24.86
N PHE A 73 20.74 8.14 -24.13
CA PHE A 73 20.68 8.37 -22.68
C PHE A 73 19.78 9.57 -22.34
N LEU A 74 19.96 10.71 -23.00
CA LEU A 74 19.18 11.93 -22.76
C LEU A 74 17.70 11.75 -23.13
N ILE A 75 17.42 11.09 -24.26
CA ILE A 75 16.04 10.79 -24.68
C ILE A 75 15.37 9.87 -23.66
N THR A 76 16.04 8.80 -23.25
CA THR A 76 15.52 7.84 -22.25
C THR A 76 15.27 8.53 -20.91
N LEU A 77 16.20 9.39 -20.48
CA LEU A 77 16.07 10.18 -19.25
C LEU A 77 14.85 11.10 -19.30
N SER A 78 14.64 11.80 -20.42
CA SER A 78 13.48 12.68 -20.61
C SER A 78 12.16 11.91 -20.46
N PHE A 79 12.00 10.79 -21.16
CA PHE A 79 10.81 9.94 -21.00
C PHE A 79 10.65 9.41 -19.57
N ARG A 80 11.75 9.02 -18.92
CA ARG A 80 11.73 8.54 -17.54
C ARG A 80 11.28 9.62 -16.54
N ILE A 81 11.65 10.88 -16.77
CA ILE A 81 11.21 12.03 -15.96
C ILE A 81 9.72 12.24 -16.15
N VAL A 82 9.21 12.26 -17.38
CA VAL A 82 7.78 12.45 -17.66
C VAL A 82 6.92 11.36 -16.99
N ILE A 83 7.31 10.08 -17.14
CA ILE A 83 6.64 8.98 -16.45
C ILE A 83 6.76 9.10 -14.92
N GLY A 84 7.91 9.58 -14.43
CA GLY A 84 8.12 9.93 -13.03
C GLY A 84 7.13 10.98 -12.53
N MET A 85 6.92 12.06 -13.30
CA MET A 85 5.98 13.13 -12.97
C MET A 85 4.55 12.60 -12.89
N PHE A 86 4.12 11.73 -13.82
CA PHE A 86 2.81 11.08 -13.72
C PHE A 86 2.65 10.25 -12.44
N ASN A 87 3.70 9.53 -12.02
CA ASN A 87 3.66 8.76 -10.78
C ASN A 87 3.63 9.66 -9.54
N VAL A 88 4.38 10.76 -9.53
CA VAL A 88 4.34 11.74 -8.44
C VAL A 88 2.97 12.43 -8.37
N PHE A 89 2.42 12.81 -9.51
CA PHE A 89 1.08 13.36 -9.63
C PHE A 89 0.03 12.38 -9.07
N HIS A 90 0.08 11.12 -9.52
CA HIS A 90 -0.79 10.06 -8.98
C HIS A 90 -0.65 9.93 -7.46
N ALA A 91 0.59 9.81 -6.96
CA ALA A 91 0.90 9.64 -5.54
C ALA A 91 0.39 10.81 -4.68
N SER A 92 0.42 12.04 -5.20
CA SER A 92 -0.08 13.24 -4.50
C SER A 92 -1.56 13.12 -4.14
N TYR A 93 -2.37 12.52 -5.01
CA TYR A 93 -3.79 12.27 -4.75
C TYR A 93 -4.03 10.92 -4.10
N TYR A 94 -3.31 9.88 -4.53
CA TYR A 94 -3.47 8.51 -4.05
C TYR A 94 -3.06 8.32 -2.60
N PHE A 95 -2.31 9.21 -1.95
CA PHE A 95 -1.97 9.09 -0.51
C PHE A 95 -2.64 10.14 0.38
N LYS A 96 -3.58 10.92 -0.17
CA LYS A 96 -4.07 12.14 0.47
C LYS A 96 -4.94 11.89 1.70
N ASP A 97 -5.70 10.81 1.73
CA ASP A 97 -6.56 10.33 2.85
C ASP A 97 -5.78 9.55 3.91
N LEU A 98 -4.49 9.27 3.72
CA LEU A 98 -3.71 8.58 4.75
C LEU A 98 -3.32 9.55 5.86
N ALA A 99 -3.90 9.38 7.04
CA ALA A 99 -3.43 10.05 8.25
C ALA A 99 -2.03 9.52 8.64
N PRO A 100 -0.98 10.36 8.62
CA PRO A 100 0.32 9.99 9.16
C PRO A 100 0.26 9.94 10.69
N PHE A 101 1.02 9.04 11.30
CA PHE A 101 1.15 8.95 12.75
C PHE A 101 2.09 10.05 13.29
N LEU A 102 3.16 10.36 12.56
CA LEU A 102 4.09 11.43 12.86
C LEU A 102 3.72 12.72 12.11
N PHE A 103 3.78 13.86 12.81
CA PHE A 103 3.50 15.16 12.21
C PHE A 103 4.50 15.48 11.07
N GLU A 104 4.02 15.75 9.87
CA GLU A 104 4.83 16.13 8.71
C GLU A 104 4.80 17.67 8.55
N TYR A 105 5.97 18.32 8.62
CA TYR A 105 6.07 19.78 8.50
C TYR A 105 5.73 20.21 7.06
N GLY A 106 4.76 21.11 6.89
CA GLY A 106 4.20 21.47 5.59
C GLY A 106 3.22 20.45 5.00
N GLY A 107 2.95 19.35 5.71
CA GLY A 107 1.83 18.46 5.42
C GLY A 107 0.54 19.25 5.65
N ALA A 108 -0.29 19.33 4.62
CA ALA A 108 -1.54 20.06 4.63
C ALA A 108 -2.27 19.86 5.97
N ASP A 109 -2.45 20.97 6.68
CA ASP A 109 -3.41 21.06 7.77
C ASP A 109 -4.70 20.38 7.33
N ARG A 110 -5.22 19.51 8.20
CA ARG A 110 -6.30 18.55 7.91
C ARG A 110 -7.51 19.23 7.25
N ALA A 111 -7.53 19.34 5.93
CA ALA A 111 -8.78 19.33 5.21
C ALA A 111 -9.31 17.91 5.38
N LYS A 112 -10.10 17.68 6.44
CA LYS A 112 -10.76 16.42 6.77
C LYS A 112 -11.34 15.85 5.48
N ILE A 113 -10.66 14.86 4.90
CA ILE A 113 -11.07 14.32 3.62
C ILE A 113 -12.25 13.41 3.94
N SER A 114 -13.43 13.86 3.58
CA SER A 114 -14.67 13.20 3.95
C SER A 114 -14.90 11.85 3.26
N ILE A 115 -14.00 11.39 2.39
CA ILE A 115 -14.18 10.13 1.64
C ILE A 115 -12.82 9.45 1.48
N SER A 116 -12.75 8.15 1.79
CA SER A 116 -11.56 7.31 1.53
C SER A 116 -11.32 7.09 0.03
N TYR A 117 -10.06 6.87 -0.38
CA TYR A 117 -9.75 6.60 -1.78
C TYR A 117 -10.47 5.36 -2.32
N GLU A 118 -10.61 4.31 -1.51
CA GLU A 118 -11.28 3.06 -1.87
C GLU A 118 -12.77 3.33 -2.18
N ALA A 119 -13.47 4.02 -1.27
CA ALA A 119 -14.87 4.39 -1.50
C ALA A 119 -15.03 5.33 -2.70
N ALA A 120 -14.10 6.29 -2.87
CA ALA A 120 -14.13 7.20 -4.02
C ALA A 120 -13.92 6.48 -5.36
N THR A 121 -13.11 5.41 -5.38
CA THR A 121 -12.88 4.59 -6.58
C THR A 121 -14.14 3.82 -6.95
N VAL A 122 -14.78 3.16 -5.97
CA VAL A 122 -16.03 2.43 -6.21
C VAL A 122 -17.12 3.38 -6.71
N LEU A 123 -17.27 4.55 -6.08
CA LEU A 123 -18.22 5.57 -6.51
C LEU A 123 -17.97 6.09 -7.93
N ALA A 124 -16.71 6.10 -8.38
CA ALA A 124 -16.36 6.54 -9.73
C ALA A 124 -16.63 5.48 -10.81
N GLU A 125 -16.57 4.20 -10.45
CA GLU A 125 -16.86 3.07 -11.33
C GLU A 125 -18.36 2.71 -11.36
N THR A 126 -19.14 3.24 -10.43
CA THR A 126 -20.56 2.91 -10.27
C THR A 126 -21.41 3.61 -11.33
N PRO A 127 -22.21 2.87 -12.14
CA PRO A 127 -23.17 3.47 -13.08
C PRO A 127 -24.33 4.16 -12.35
N ASP A 128 -24.88 5.23 -12.94
CA ASP A 128 -25.99 6.01 -12.38
C ASP A 128 -27.30 5.20 -12.21
N ASP A 129 -27.46 4.13 -13.01
CA ASP A 129 -28.66 3.27 -13.03
C ASP A 129 -28.68 2.23 -11.90
N ASP A 130 -27.52 1.87 -11.33
CA ASP A 130 -27.45 0.69 -10.45
C ASP A 130 -26.23 0.70 -9.52
N VAL A 131 -26.45 1.16 -8.28
CA VAL A 131 -25.40 1.27 -7.29
C VAL A 131 -24.86 -0.09 -6.84
N THR A 132 -25.74 -1.07 -6.64
CA THR A 132 -25.35 -2.42 -6.21
C THR A 132 -24.48 -3.11 -7.25
N LYS A 133 -24.84 -2.97 -8.53
CA LYS A 133 -24.01 -3.47 -9.63
C LYS A 133 -22.65 -2.78 -9.68
N GLY A 134 -22.62 -1.46 -9.53
CA GLY A 134 -21.38 -0.71 -9.50
C GLY A 134 -20.46 -1.12 -8.36
N PHE A 135 -21.00 -1.30 -7.15
CA PHE A 135 -20.25 -1.83 -6.02
C PHE A 135 -19.75 -3.24 -6.31
N ALA A 136 -20.63 -4.17 -6.69
CA ALA A 136 -20.29 -5.58 -6.89
C ALA A 136 -19.27 -5.83 -8.01
N MET A 137 -19.31 -5.03 -9.07
CA MET A 137 -18.38 -5.13 -10.20
C MET A 137 -17.08 -4.34 -9.98
N SER A 138 -17.07 -3.38 -9.04
CA SER A 138 -15.86 -2.66 -8.69
C SER A 138 -14.79 -3.61 -8.14
N TYR A 139 -13.53 -3.24 -8.31
CA TYR A 139 -12.41 -4.05 -7.81
C TYR A 139 -12.51 -4.30 -6.29
N TYR A 140 -12.89 -3.28 -5.52
CA TYR A 140 -13.00 -3.41 -4.06
C TYR A 140 -14.23 -4.20 -3.63
N GLY A 141 -15.39 -3.98 -4.24
CA GLY A 141 -16.60 -4.73 -3.90
C GLY A 141 -16.50 -6.21 -4.28
N ALA A 142 -15.88 -6.54 -5.42
CA ALA A 142 -15.59 -7.92 -5.78
C ALA A 142 -14.73 -8.64 -4.72
N LEU A 143 -13.77 -7.94 -4.11
CA LEU A 143 -12.97 -8.47 -3.01
C LEU A 143 -13.79 -8.64 -1.72
N VAL A 144 -14.75 -7.74 -1.45
CA VAL A 144 -15.68 -7.89 -0.32
C VAL A 144 -16.53 -9.14 -0.48
N PHE A 145 -17.16 -9.34 -1.65
CA PHE A 145 -17.93 -10.55 -1.92
C PHE A 145 -17.08 -11.83 -1.83
N ALA A 146 -15.87 -11.80 -2.42
CA ALA A 146 -14.95 -12.92 -2.30
C ALA A 146 -14.57 -13.21 -0.84
N ARG A 147 -14.42 -12.18 0.01
CA ARG A 147 -14.10 -12.34 1.42
C ARG A 147 -15.24 -12.94 2.23
N CYS A 148 -16.48 -12.66 1.83
CA CYS A 148 -17.70 -13.29 2.34
C CYS A 148 -17.92 -14.72 1.81
N GLY A 149 -17.04 -15.25 0.96
CA GLY A 149 -17.17 -16.59 0.38
C GLY A 149 -18.14 -16.66 -0.80
N VAL A 150 -18.58 -15.51 -1.33
CA VAL A 150 -19.46 -15.46 -2.51
C VAL A 150 -18.60 -15.39 -3.77
N SER A 151 -18.80 -16.35 -4.68
CA SER A 151 -18.06 -16.43 -5.93
C SER A 151 -18.54 -15.37 -6.94
N GLN A 152 -17.67 -14.97 -7.86
CA GLN A 152 -18.03 -14.00 -8.91
C GLN A 152 -19.17 -14.50 -9.81
N ASN A 153 -19.30 -15.82 -10.00
CA ASN A 153 -20.38 -16.40 -10.78
C ASN A 153 -21.73 -16.25 -10.08
N GLU A 154 -21.78 -16.41 -8.76
CA GLU A 154 -22.99 -16.22 -7.97
C GLU A 154 -23.39 -14.74 -7.93
N VAL A 155 -22.42 -13.84 -7.80
CA VAL A 155 -22.66 -12.40 -7.90
C VAL A 155 -23.20 -12.05 -9.29
N ALA A 156 -22.62 -12.59 -10.37
CA ALA A 156 -23.10 -12.35 -11.73
C ALA A 156 -24.53 -12.91 -11.97
N ALA A 157 -24.83 -14.09 -11.42
CA ALA A 157 -26.17 -14.69 -11.46
C ALA A 157 -27.19 -13.82 -10.71
N PHE A 158 -26.82 -13.31 -9.52
CA PHE A 158 -27.65 -12.36 -8.78
C PHE A 158 -27.88 -11.06 -9.56
N LEU A 159 -26.82 -10.47 -10.12
CA LEU A 159 -26.90 -9.20 -10.84
C LEU A 159 -27.69 -9.28 -12.15
N SER A 160 -27.76 -10.46 -12.76
CA SER A 160 -28.54 -10.74 -13.99
C SER A 160 -29.98 -11.18 -13.74
N GLY A 161 -30.34 -11.45 -12.49
CA GLY A 161 -31.71 -11.76 -12.08
C GLY A 161 -32.66 -10.57 -12.15
N SER A 162 -33.95 -10.84 -11.98
CA SER A 162 -34.98 -9.81 -11.83
C SER A 162 -34.86 -9.18 -10.46
N ARG A 163 -34.28 -7.98 -10.39
CA ARG A 163 -34.11 -7.21 -9.16
C ARG A 163 -34.52 -5.76 -9.36
N GLU A 164 -34.89 -5.10 -8.27
CA GLU A 164 -35.13 -3.67 -8.27
C GLU A 164 -33.80 -2.93 -8.34
N LYS A 165 -33.59 -2.14 -9.39
CA LYS A 165 -32.35 -1.37 -9.55
C LYS A 165 -32.36 -0.16 -8.63
N LEU A 166 -31.29 0.01 -7.87
CA LEU A 166 -31.10 1.19 -7.04
C LEU A 166 -30.45 2.32 -7.82
N SER A 167 -31.24 3.38 -8.04
CA SER A 167 -30.74 4.66 -8.53
C SER A 167 -29.98 5.41 -7.42
N MET A 168 -29.10 6.33 -7.81
CA MET A 168 -28.04 6.94 -7.00
C MET A 168 -28.52 7.95 -5.93
N SER A 169 -29.62 7.66 -5.24
CA SER A 169 -30.12 8.41 -4.09
C SER A 169 -29.86 7.68 -2.76
N ILE A 170 -28.66 7.11 -2.61
CA ILE A 170 -28.26 6.50 -1.34
C ILE A 170 -27.81 7.61 -0.39
N SER A 171 -28.61 7.88 0.63
CA SER A 171 -28.22 8.69 1.76
C SER A 171 -27.28 7.86 2.63
N VAL A 172 -25.97 8.13 2.55
CA VAL A 172 -25.00 7.59 3.50
C VAL A 172 -25.30 8.21 4.87
N SER A 173 -26.14 7.53 5.62
CA SER A 173 -26.61 7.95 6.94
C SER A 173 -25.62 7.41 7.96
N GLY A 174 -24.76 8.28 8.47
CA GLY A 174 -23.84 7.92 9.53
C GLY A 174 -23.28 9.14 10.21
N ASP A 175 -23.26 9.11 11.55
CA ASP A 175 -22.56 10.04 12.47
C ASP A 175 -21.03 10.14 12.23
N LEU A 176 -20.53 9.51 11.16
CA LEU A 176 -19.13 9.42 10.83
C LEU A 176 -18.82 10.47 9.77
N ASP A 177 -17.97 11.43 10.15
CA ASP A 177 -17.50 12.50 9.28
C ASP A 177 -16.71 12.04 8.03
N GLU A 178 -16.44 10.74 7.90
CA GLU A 178 -15.64 10.12 6.83
C GLU A 178 -16.36 8.92 6.19
N VAL A 179 -16.51 8.96 4.87
CA VAL A 179 -17.08 7.87 4.05
C VAL A 179 -15.98 6.87 3.71
N THR A 180 -15.98 5.76 4.44
CA THR A 180 -15.08 4.62 4.23
C THR A 180 -15.74 3.57 3.34
N LEU A 181 -14.97 2.55 2.92
CA LEU A 181 -15.53 1.40 2.21
C LEU A 181 -16.61 0.67 3.04
N GLU A 182 -16.43 0.64 4.36
CA GLU A 182 -17.40 0.07 5.31
C GLU A 182 -18.73 0.83 5.29
N THR A 183 -18.69 2.17 5.43
CA THR A 183 -19.92 2.96 5.46
C THR A 183 -20.65 2.94 4.12
N TYR A 184 -19.89 2.89 3.02
CA TYR A 184 -20.47 2.69 1.69
C TYR A 184 -21.13 1.32 1.54
N ALA A 185 -20.45 0.24 1.93
CA ALA A 185 -21.01 -1.11 1.88
C ALA A 185 -22.28 -1.25 2.75
N ARG A 186 -22.27 -0.66 3.96
CA ARG A 186 -23.45 -0.61 4.83
C ARG A 186 -24.61 0.11 4.14
N ALA A 187 -24.35 1.27 3.53
CA ALA A 187 -25.38 2.03 2.83
C ALA A 187 -25.98 1.28 1.64
N VAL A 188 -25.15 0.55 0.87
CA VAL A 188 -25.61 -0.34 -0.21
C VAL A 188 -26.46 -1.49 0.33
N TYR A 189 -25.99 -2.16 1.38
CA TYR A 189 -26.73 -3.25 2.02
C TYR A 189 -28.10 -2.81 2.54
N GLN A 190 -28.17 -1.68 3.24
CA GLN A 190 -29.42 -1.17 3.82
C GLN A 190 -30.41 -0.68 2.75
N SER A 191 -29.92 -0.21 1.61
CA SER A 191 -30.77 0.30 0.53
C SER A 191 -31.34 -0.82 -0.34
N ASP A 192 -30.62 -1.94 -0.49
CA ASP A 192 -30.97 -3.03 -1.42
C ASP A 192 -31.57 -4.24 -0.71
N LYS A 193 -32.90 -4.40 -0.77
CA LYS A 193 -33.59 -5.55 -0.18
C LYS A 193 -33.26 -6.86 -0.89
N ASP A 194 -33.04 -6.84 -2.20
CA ASP A 194 -32.72 -8.03 -2.98
C ASP A 194 -31.31 -8.52 -2.63
N LEU A 195 -30.36 -7.59 -2.42
CA LEU A 195 -29.03 -7.91 -1.92
C LEU A 195 -29.08 -8.51 -0.51
N GLN A 196 -29.91 -7.96 0.38
CA GLN A 196 -30.10 -8.51 1.73
C GLN A 196 -30.59 -9.96 1.65
N GLN A 197 -31.60 -10.22 0.83
CA GLN A 197 -32.15 -11.57 0.66
C GLN A 197 -31.14 -12.53 0.03
N PHE A 198 -30.36 -12.07 -0.94
CA PHE A 198 -29.28 -12.85 -1.55
C PHE A 198 -28.20 -13.23 -0.52
N LEU A 199 -27.71 -12.27 0.27
CA LEU A 199 -26.71 -12.53 1.29
C LEU A 199 -27.26 -13.42 2.41
N PHE A 200 -28.52 -13.21 2.81
CA PHE A 200 -29.19 -14.05 3.80
C PHE A 200 -29.34 -15.51 3.31
N SER A 201 -29.60 -15.73 2.01
CA SER A 201 -29.62 -17.07 1.42
C SER A 201 -28.27 -17.80 1.47
N LYS A 202 -27.19 -17.06 1.73
CA LYS A 202 -25.83 -17.54 1.94
C LYS A 202 -25.42 -17.55 3.42
N GLU A 203 -26.39 -17.41 4.33
CA GLU A 203 -26.18 -17.36 5.78
C GLU A 203 -25.33 -16.15 6.24
N LEU A 204 -25.24 -15.10 5.43
CA LEU A 204 -24.48 -13.89 5.75
C LEU A 204 -25.41 -12.82 6.32
N GLN A 205 -25.04 -12.27 7.48
CA GLN A 205 -25.74 -11.13 8.09
C GLN A 205 -25.12 -9.80 7.67
N GLU A 206 -25.82 -8.69 7.95
CA GLU A 206 -25.31 -7.32 7.71
C GLU A 206 -23.90 -7.13 8.30
N ASN A 207 -23.71 -7.57 9.54
CA ASN A 207 -22.45 -7.41 10.26
C ASN A 207 -21.30 -8.16 9.57
N ASP A 208 -21.55 -9.34 8.98
CA ASP A 208 -20.52 -10.12 8.28
C ASP A 208 -20.07 -9.39 7.01
N PHE A 209 -21.03 -8.86 6.25
CA PHE A 209 -20.76 -8.11 5.02
C PHE A 209 -20.04 -6.78 5.31
N VAL A 210 -20.50 -6.03 6.31
CA VAL A 210 -19.90 -4.76 6.72
C VAL A 210 -18.50 -4.96 7.28
N ARG A 211 -18.27 -5.99 8.11
CA ARG A 211 -16.94 -6.32 8.62
C ARG A 211 -15.99 -6.81 7.52
N ALA A 212 -16.50 -7.52 6.51
CA ALA A 212 -15.69 -7.87 5.34
C ALA A 212 -15.24 -6.61 4.58
N ALA A 213 -16.13 -5.63 4.39
CA ALA A 213 -15.80 -4.35 3.78
C ALA A 213 -14.80 -3.53 4.61
N GLU A 214 -14.98 -3.48 5.93
CA GLU A 214 -14.03 -2.87 6.87
C GLU A 214 -12.65 -3.53 6.77
N TRP A 215 -12.59 -4.86 6.79
CA TRP A 215 -11.35 -5.61 6.70
C TRP A 215 -10.61 -5.34 5.38
N ILE A 216 -11.32 -5.31 4.25
CA ILE A 216 -10.75 -4.95 2.95
C ILE A 216 -10.24 -3.52 2.99
N GLY A 217 -11.03 -2.57 3.47
CA GLY A 217 -10.63 -1.16 3.60
C GLY A 217 -9.34 -1.01 4.42
N ARG A 218 -9.29 -1.61 5.61
CA ARG A 218 -8.10 -1.59 6.48
C ARG A 218 -6.88 -2.25 5.84
N THR A 219 -7.07 -3.36 5.13
CA THR A 219 -5.98 -4.06 4.44
C THR A 219 -5.35 -3.18 3.37
N TYR A 220 -6.17 -2.48 2.59
CA TYR A 220 -5.68 -1.58 1.54
C TYR A 220 -5.07 -0.29 2.08
N VAL A 221 -5.66 0.31 3.11
CA VAL A 221 -5.05 1.43 3.83
C VAL A 221 -3.68 1.04 4.39
N THR A 222 -3.56 -0.15 5.00
CA THR A 222 -2.28 -0.67 5.51
C THR A 222 -1.27 -0.89 4.39
N ARG A 223 -1.69 -1.44 3.26
CA ARG A 223 -0.84 -1.62 2.08
C ARG A 223 -0.36 -0.28 1.53
N ARG A 224 -1.26 0.69 1.37
CA ARG A 224 -0.96 2.05 0.90
C ARG A 224 0.00 2.79 1.83
N LYS A 225 -0.17 2.62 3.15
CA LYS A 225 0.80 3.11 4.13
C LYS A 225 2.18 2.53 3.89
N LYS A 226 2.32 1.22 3.63
CA LYS A 226 3.61 0.59 3.30
C LYS A 226 4.18 1.05 1.94
N GLU A 227 3.34 1.26 0.93
CA GLU A 227 3.74 1.75 -0.39
C GLU A 227 4.38 3.16 -0.33
N ARG A 228 3.92 4.01 0.60
CA ARG A 228 4.49 5.33 0.87
C ARG A 228 5.79 5.23 1.67
N PHE A 229 6.81 4.54 1.16
CA PHE A 229 8.08 4.29 1.87
C PHE A 229 8.81 5.55 2.33
N TRP A 230 8.57 6.68 1.66
CA TRP A 230 9.13 8.00 1.98
C TRP A 230 8.37 8.75 3.09
N SER A 231 7.31 8.18 3.66
CA SER A 231 6.62 8.78 4.82
C SER A 231 7.51 8.78 6.05
N ARG A 232 7.32 9.76 6.94
CA ARG A 232 8.05 9.78 8.22
C ARG A 232 7.80 8.52 9.04
N ASP A 233 6.57 8.00 8.99
CA ASP A 233 6.16 6.78 9.70
C ASP A 233 6.97 5.55 9.24
N ASN A 234 7.25 5.43 7.95
CA ASN A 234 8.03 4.32 7.42
C ASN A 234 9.52 4.55 7.54
N LEU A 235 10.02 5.74 7.22
CA LEU A 235 11.44 6.07 7.34
C LEU A 235 11.93 5.98 8.79
N GLY A 236 11.10 6.38 9.76
CA GLY A 236 11.42 6.26 11.19
C GLY A 236 11.51 4.82 11.69
N ARG A 237 10.88 3.85 10.99
CA ARG A 237 10.98 2.41 11.30
C ARG A 237 12.23 1.77 10.72
N ILE A 238 12.86 2.37 9.71
CA ILE A 238 14.09 1.83 9.12
C ILE A 238 15.24 2.15 10.09
N PRO A 239 15.90 1.14 10.69
CA PRO A 239 17.03 1.38 11.57
C PRO A 239 18.16 2.06 10.79
N GLY A 240 18.82 3.04 11.41
CA GLY A 240 19.93 3.74 10.78
C GLY A 240 21.05 2.79 10.35
N ILE A 241 21.62 3.05 9.17
CA ILE A 241 22.78 2.32 8.64
C ILE A 241 23.92 2.43 9.66
N GLY A 242 24.39 1.29 10.17
CA GLY A 242 25.42 1.21 11.23
C GLY A 242 24.89 0.75 12.60
N LYS A 243 23.62 1.00 12.95
CA LYS A 243 23.05 0.49 14.21
C LYS A 243 22.96 -1.03 14.24
N THR A 244 22.71 -1.66 13.10
CA THR A 244 22.68 -3.13 12.96
C THR A 244 24.07 -3.74 12.75
N TRP A 245 25.08 -2.92 12.40
CA TRP A 245 26.45 -3.39 12.19
C TRP A 245 27.24 -3.51 13.49
N ALA A 246 26.92 -2.67 14.49
CA ALA A 246 27.59 -2.65 15.79
C ALA A 246 27.32 -3.88 16.67
N TYR A 247 26.22 -4.63 16.44
CA TYR A 247 25.79 -5.71 17.34
C TYR A 247 26.33 -7.11 16.99
N GLY A 248 27.08 -7.27 15.90
CA GLY A 248 27.43 -8.61 15.40
C GLY A 248 26.17 -9.39 14.96
N GLN A 249 26.33 -10.37 14.07
CA GLN A 249 25.20 -11.20 13.66
C GLN A 249 24.80 -12.14 14.80
N ILE A 250 23.62 -11.95 15.39
CA ILE A 250 23.04 -12.84 16.40
C ILE A 250 22.47 -14.11 15.73
N TYR A 251 23.30 -14.87 15.02
CA TYR A 251 22.89 -16.00 14.19
C TYR A 251 22.17 -17.10 14.98
N ILE A 252 22.69 -17.44 16.16
CA ILE A 252 22.11 -18.50 17.01
C ILE A 252 20.77 -18.05 17.60
N LEU A 253 20.68 -16.79 18.07
CA LEU A 253 19.42 -16.26 18.60
C LEU A 253 18.33 -16.21 17.52
N LYS A 254 18.67 -15.81 16.29
CA LYS A 254 17.72 -15.82 15.17
C LYS A 254 17.28 -17.22 14.73
N ARG A 255 18.08 -18.25 15.00
CA ARG A 255 17.73 -19.64 14.65
C ARG A 255 16.69 -20.23 15.59
N TYR A 256 16.74 -19.85 16.87
CA TYR A 256 15.90 -20.46 17.92
C TYR A 256 14.94 -19.47 18.60
N GLY A 257 14.99 -18.20 18.23
CA GLY A 257 14.15 -17.13 18.76
C GLY A 257 13.84 -16.07 17.69
N HIS A 258 12.91 -15.20 18.03
CA HIS A 258 12.54 -14.04 17.23
C HIS A 258 12.49 -12.81 18.14
N ASP A 259 12.77 -11.63 17.59
CA ASP A 259 12.56 -10.39 18.35
C ASP A 259 11.05 -10.24 18.59
N ILE A 260 10.67 -10.00 19.85
CA ILE A 260 9.27 -9.77 20.23
C ILE A 260 8.70 -8.58 19.43
N LYS A 261 9.53 -7.59 19.07
CA LYS A 261 9.14 -6.43 18.25
C LYS A 261 8.74 -6.81 16.82
N ASP A 262 9.28 -7.90 16.30
CA ASP A 262 8.97 -8.41 14.95
C ASP A 262 7.73 -9.31 14.95
N SER A 263 7.22 -9.68 16.14
CA SER A 263 6.03 -10.51 16.27
C SER A 263 4.76 -9.75 15.85
N PRO A 264 3.88 -10.35 15.02
CA PRO A 264 2.59 -9.76 14.66
C PRO A 264 1.73 -9.37 15.87
N LEU A 265 1.86 -10.13 16.97
CA LEU A 265 1.14 -9.90 18.22
C LEU A 265 1.53 -8.55 18.84
N TYR A 266 2.81 -8.17 18.79
CA TYR A 266 3.29 -6.90 19.33
C TYR A 266 2.66 -5.69 18.61
N SER A 267 2.45 -5.81 17.29
CA SER A 267 1.77 -4.76 16.52
C SER A 267 0.26 -4.69 16.75
N ALA A 268 -0.38 -5.76 17.23
CA ALA A 268 -1.80 -5.80 17.58
C ALA A 268 -2.07 -5.33 19.02
N VAL A 269 -1.15 -5.58 19.95
CA VAL A 269 -1.28 -5.22 21.38
C VAL A 269 -1.01 -3.73 21.64
N ASN A 270 -0.35 -3.02 20.71
CA ASN A 270 -0.10 -1.58 20.82
C ASN A 270 -1.39 -0.70 20.72
N THR A 271 -2.55 -1.32 20.51
CA THR A 271 -3.86 -0.72 20.67
C THR A 271 -4.40 -0.99 22.08
N ARG A 272 -3.92 -0.22 23.08
CA ARG A 272 -4.47 -0.13 24.43
C ARG A 272 -4.65 -1.50 25.14
N ALA A 273 -3.56 -2.10 25.61
CA ALA A 273 -3.65 -3.09 26.68
C ALA A 273 -4.13 -2.36 27.96
N ILE A 274 -5.45 -2.33 28.19
CA ILE A 274 -6.10 -1.79 29.39
C ILE A 274 -5.97 -2.79 30.57
N SER A 275 -5.57 -4.02 30.28
CA SER A 275 -5.37 -5.11 31.26
C SER A 275 -3.88 -5.44 31.36
N GLY A 276 -3.40 -5.77 32.57
CA GLY A 276 -2.03 -6.21 32.81
C GLY A 276 -1.05 -5.13 33.29
N VAL A 277 -1.52 -3.92 33.63
CA VAL A 277 -0.62 -2.79 33.98
C VAL A 277 0.17 -3.08 35.26
N GLU A 278 -0.48 -3.64 36.28
CA GLU A 278 0.17 -3.97 37.56
C GLU A 278 1.21 -5.09 37.37
N GLU A 279 0.90 -6.09 36.55
CA GLU A 279 1.79 -7.20 36.21
C GLU A 279 3.00 -6.73 35.39
N VAL A 280 2.80 -5.79 34.46
CA VAL A 280 3.88 -5.17 33.68
C VAL A 280 4.79 -4.35 34.59
N GLU A 281 4.24 -3.51 35.48
CA GLU A 281 5.03 -2.73 36.44
C GLU A 281 5.84 -3.66 37.37
N ALA A 282 5.24 -4.74 37.87
CA ALA A 282 5.94 -5.73 38.70
C ALA A 282 7.08 -6.41 37.92
N LEU A 283 6.84 -6.77 36.65
CA LEU A 283 7.85 -7.35 35.76
C LEU A 283 9.01 -6.38 35.53
N GLU A 284 8.74 -5.11 35.25
CA GLU A 284 9.76 -4.08 35.07
C GLU A 284 10.61 -3.90 36.33
N VAL A 285 9.97 -3.86 37.51
CA VAL A 285 10.67 -3.76 38.79
C VAL A 285 11.60 -4.97 39.00
N ILE A 286 11.14 -6.20 38.75
CA ILE A 286 11.96 -7.41 38.90
C ILE A 286 13.14 -7.41 37.93
N LEU A 287 12.88 -7.15 36.64
CA LEU A 287 13.90 -7.16 35.59
C LEU A 287 14.91 -6.00 35.73
N SER A 288 14.56 -4.93 36.45
CA SER A 288 15.47 -3.81 36.71
C SER A 288 16.48 -4.05 37.84
N ARG A 289 16.35 -5.14 38.62
CA ARG A 289 17.25 -5.45 39.73
C ARG A 289 18.62 -5.90 39.22
N ALA A 290 19.67 -5.62 39.98
CA ALA A 290 21.03 -6.06 39.66
C ALA A 290 21.26 -7.57 39.94
N GLU A 291 20.54 -8.11 40.92
CA GLU A 291 20.55 -9.52 41.30
C GLU A 291 19.11 -10.05 41.27
N GLU A 292 18.92 -11.33 40.98
CA GLU A 292 17.60 -11.98 40.84
C GLU A 292 16.72 -11.40 39.70
N ALA A 293 17.33 -10.91 38.63
CA ALA A 293 16.67 -10.26 37.49
C ALA A 293 15.93 -11.23 36.51
N ASN A 294 15.40 -12.35 37.00
CA ASN A 294 14.64 -13.30 36.20
C ASN A 294 13.18 -13.29 36.65
N ALA A 295 12.27 -13.05 35.73
CA ALA A 295 10.83 -13.11 35.99
C ALA A 295 10.25 -14.43 35.46
N VAL A 296 9.38 -15.05 36.26
CA VAL A 296 8.58 -16.22 35.84
C VAL A 296 7.11 -15.82 35.92
N LEU A 297 6.42 -15.88 34.78
CA LEU A 297 4.99 -15.65 34.71
C LEU A 297 4.27 -16.96 35.00
N VAL A 298 3.31 -16.93 35.93
CA VAL A 298 2.51 -18.09 36.32
C VAL A 298 1.05 -17.76 36.04
N GLY A 299 0.42 -18.53 35.17
CA GLY A 299 -0.98 -18.36 34.78
C GLY A 299 -1.49 -19.59 34.03
N GLU A 300 -2.80 -19.65 33.82
CA GLU A 300 -3.42 -20.68 33.00
C GLU A 300 -3.11 -20.43 31.52
N ASP A 301 -3.01 -21.51 30.74
CA ASP A 301 -2.77 -21.41 29.30
C ASP A 301 -3.94 -20.70 28.60
N GLY A 302 -3.65 -19.65 27.82
CA GLY A 302 -4.66 -18.79 27.19
C GLY A 302 -5.14 -17.59 28.03
N ALA A 303 -4.52 -17.30 29.18
CA ALA A 303 -4.82 -16.11 29.98
C ALA A 303 -4.29 -14.78 29.39
N GLY A 304 -3.61 -14.81 28.23
CA GLY A 304 -2.99 -13.65 27.57
C GLY A 304 -3.05 -13.70 26.05
#